data_AF-A0A8I5YTL1-F1
#
_entry.id   AF-A0A8I5YTL1-F1
#
_cell.length_a   1.000
_cell.length_b   1.000
_cell.length_c   1.000
_cell.angle_alpha   90.00
_cell.angle_beta   90.00
_cell.angle_gamma   90.00
#
_symmetry.space_group_name_H-M   'P 1'
#
loop_
_entity.id
_entity.type
_entity.pdbx_description
1 polymer ?
#
loop_
_entity_poly.entity_id
_entity_poly.type
_entity_poly.pdbx_seq_one_letter_code
_entity_poly.pdbx_strand_id
1 'polypeptide(L)'
;MDINCADALKGTLRESTAVALITYQSLGDILNASFFSKRKGMQEVKLNSHVVSGTIGLKEKISLSEPVFLTFHHDQEDPVLTVITQVGLTISLLCLFLAILTFLLCQPIQNTSTSLHLQLSLCLFLAHLLFLTGINRTEPEVLCSIIAGLLHFLYLACFTWMLLEGLHLFLTVRNLRVANYTSTGRFKKRFMYPLGYGIPAVIIAVSAIVGPQNYGTFTHCWLKLDKGFIWSFMGPVAVIILINLVFYFQVLWILRSKLSSLNKEVSTIQDTRVMTFKAISQLFILGCSWGLGFFMVEEVGKTIGSIIAYSFTIINTLQGVLLFVVHCLLNRQVRMEYKKWFSGMRKGVETESTEMSRSTTQNKTEEVGKSSEFLHKGGTASSSADSTKQPQPQL
;
A
#
# COMPACT_ATOMS: atom_id res chain seq x y z
N MET A 1 8.54 1.43 46.94
CA MET A 1 9.39 1.05 45.79
C MET A 1 10.59 1.98 45.85
N ASP A 2 11.78 1.47 46.18
CA ASP A 2 13.00 2.29 46.19
C ASP A 2 13.44 2.53 44.76
N ILE A 3 13.27 3.77 44.28
CA ILE A 3 13.69 4.19 42.95
C ILE A 3 15.08 4.81 43.09
N ASN A 4 16.10 4.03 42.75
CA ASN A 4 17.48 4.49 42.78
C ASN A 4 17.72 5.46 41.60
N CYS A 5 17.65 6.77 41.88
CA CYS A 5 17.80 7.83 40.87
C CYS A 5 19.19 7.89 40.22
N ALA A 6 20.18 7.13 40.73
CA ALA A 6 21.54 7.10 40.20
C ALA A 6 21.64 6.43 38.81
N ASP A 7 20.70 5.56 38.44
CA ASP A 7 20.76 4.82 37.17
C ASP A 7 20.12 5.58 36.00
N ALA A 8 19.11 6.42 36.26
CA ALA A 8 18.46 7.26 35.24
C ALA A 8 19.34 8.45 34.77
N LEU A 9 20.38 8.80 35.53
CA LEU A 9 21.19 10.00 35.34
C LEU A 9 22.62 9.71 34.84
N LYS A 10 23.00 8.44 34.66
CA LYS A 10 24.38 8.06 34.32
C LYS A 10 24.72 8.13 32.82
N GLY A 11 23.74 8.39 31.96
CA GLY A 11 23.88 8.20 30.50
C GLY A 11 23.94 9.46 29.61
N THR A 12 23.58 10.66 30.09
CA THR A 12 23.44 11.82 29.18
C THR A 12 24.74 12.63 29.05
N LEU A 13 25.46 12.35 27.96
CA LEU A 13 26.56 13.16 27.45
C LEU A 13 26.06 14.57 27.04
N ARG A 14 26.57 15.57 27.77
CA ARG A 14 26.89 16.97 27.43
C ARG A 14 25.85 17.93 26.82
N GLU A 15 24.70 17.51 26.28
CA GLU A 15 23.75 18.47 25.67
C GLU A 15 22.26 18.26 26.02
N SER A 16 21.93 17.22 26.79
CA SER A 16 20.53 16.88 27.10
C SER A 16 20.25 16.93 28.60
N THR A 17 19.47 17.92 29.04
CA THR A 17 19.00 18.03 30.42
C THR A 17 17.86 17.02 30.66
N ALA A 18 18.08 16.04 31.53
CA ALA A 18 17.05 15.06 31.87
C ALA A 18 16.05 15.64 32.88
N VAL A 19 14.75 15.47 32.64
CA VAL A 19 13.69 15.80 33.60
C VAL A 19 13.02 14.50 34.03
N ALA A 20 13.07 14.19 35.33
CA ALA A 20 12.34 13.06 35.89
C ALA A 20 11.12 13.56 36.66
N LEU A 21 9.95 13.01 36.35
CA LEU A 21 8.68 13.36 36.97
C LEU A 21 8.21 12.20 37.82
N ILE A 22 7.83 12.50 39.06
CA ILE A 22 7.37 11.51 40.02
C ILE A 22 5.84 11.59 40.07
N THR A 23 5.21 10.47 39.73
CA THR A 23 3.78 10.25 39.86
C THR A 23 3.54 9.15 40.88
N TYR A 24 2.48 9.30 41.68
CA TYR A 24 2.06 8.30 42.65
C TYR A 24 0.68 7.78 42.25
N GLN A 25 0.60 6.50 41.88
CA GLN A 25 -0.66 5.88 41.44
C GLN A 25 -1.76 5.97 42.51
N SER A 26 -1.41 5.82 43.79
CA SER A 26 -2.37 5.80 44.91
C SER A 26 -2.60 7.17 45.57
N LEU A 27 -2.01 8.25 45.06
CA LEU A 27 -2.11 9.55 45.73
C LEU A 27 -3.52 10.14 45.67
N GLY A 28 -4.25 9.88 44.59
CA GLY A 28 -5.66 10.25 44.47
C GLY A 28 -6.54 9.56 45.51
N ASP A 29 -6.22 8.30 45.83
CA ASP A 29 -6.96 7.52 46.83
C ASP A 29 -6.67 8.00 48.27
N ILE A 30 -5.43 8.48 48.51
CA ILE A 30 -4.99 9.01 49.81
C ILE A 30 -5.53 10.42 50.07
N LEU A 31 -5.52 11.29 49.05
CA LEU A 31 -5.96 12.70 49.14
C LEU A 31 -7.47 12.86 48.84
N ASN A 32 -8.29 11.93 49.32
CA ASN A 32 -9.74 11.99 49.16
C ASN A 32 -10.38 12.87 50.25
N ALA A 33 -11.68 13.18 50.11
CA ALA A 33 -12.47 13.99 51.04
C ALA A 33 -12.36 13.51 52.51
N SER A 34 -12.12 12.21 52.74
CA SER A 34 -11.89 11.64 54.07
C SER A 34 -10.63 12.19 54.76
N PHE A 35 -9.55 12.46 54.01
CA PHE A 35 -8.32 13.07 54.53
C PHE A 35 -8.55 14.51 55.01
N PHE A 36 -9.41 15.26 54.31
CA PHE A 36 -9.74 16.64 54.63
C PHE A 36 -10.97 16.79 55.56
N SER A 37 -11.67 15.71 55.88
CA SER A 37 -12.91 15.70 56.67
C SER A 37 -12.79 16.31 58.07
N LYS A 38 -11.57 16.41 58.63
CA LYS A 38 -11.32 17.09 59.92
C LYS A 38 -11.43 18.62 59.84
N ARG A 39 -11.52 19.22 58.64
CA ARG A 39 -11.82 20.64 58.44
C ARG A 39 -13.26 20.79 57.96
N LYS A 40 -14.13 21.30 58.82
CA LYS A 40 -15.52 21.65 58.47
C LYS A 40 -15.51 22.62 57.27
N GLY A 41 -16.12 22.21 56.15
CA GLY A 41 -16.51 23.12 55.06
C GLY A 41 -15.92 22.85 53.66
N MET A 42 -15.09 21.83 53.44
CA MET A 42 -14.57 21.52 52.09
C MET A 42 -15.47 20.51 51.36
N GLN A 43 -16.08 20.95 50.25
CA GLN A 43 -16.68 20.06 49.24
C GLN A 43 -15.58 19.34 48.44
N GLU A 44 -15.89 18.15 47.94
CA GLU A 44 -15.05 17.21 47.15
C GLU A 44 -13.73 17.80 46.61
N VAL A 45 -12.61 17.36 47.19
CA VAL A 45 -11.28 17.70 46.69
C VAL A 45 -10.90 16.70 45.61
N LYS A 46 -10.79 17.17 44.36
CA LYS A 46 -10.31 16.36 43.23
C LYS A 46 -8.89 16.77 42.88
N LEU A 47 -8.01 15.78 42.71
CA LEU A 47 -6.63 16.01 42.28
C LEU A 47 -6.62 16.49 40.82
N ASN A 48 -6.06 17.67 40.56
CA ASN A 48 -5.95 18.23 39.19
C ASN A 48 -4.82 17.59 38.36
N SER A 49 -3.78 17.03 39.00
CA SER A 49 -2.65 16.38 38.34
C SER A 49 -2.02 15.31 39.22
N HIS A 50 -1.66 14.17 38.64
CA HIS A 50 -0.95 13.07 39.32
C HIS A 50 0.56 13.27 39.40
N VAL A 51 1.09 14.34 38.79
CA VAL A 51 2.51 14.71 38.85
C VAL A 51 2.73 15.58 40.08
N VAL A 52 3.57 15.10 41.01
CA VAL A 52 3.72 15.70 42.34
C VAL A 52 5.06 16.41 42.50
N SER A 53 6.07 15.96 41.75
CA SER A 53 7.41 16.53 41.78
C SER A 53 8.12 16.28 40.47
N GLY A 54 8.97 17.22 40.06
CA GLY A 54 9.89 17.09 38.93
C GLY A 54 11.31 17.43 39.38
N THR A 55 12.29 16.65 38.95
CA THR A 55 13.71 16.94 39.16
C THR A 55 14.39 17.13 37.81
N ILE A 56 15.28 18.11 37.74
CA ILE A 56 16.04 18.47 36.53
C ILE A 56 17.50 18.13 36.80
N GLY A 57 18.09 17.28 35.97
CA GLY A 57 19.49 16.88 36.04
C GLY A 57 20.42 17.99 35.54
N LEU A 58 20.58 19.07 36.31
CA LEU A 58 21.56 20.11 36.04
C LEU A 58 22.83 19.87 36.85
N LYS A 59 24.00 20.02 36.20
CA LYS A 59 25.32 19.93 36.84
C LYS A 59 25.59 21.11 37.80
N GLU A 60 24.91 22.23 37.59
CA GLU A 60 24.98 23.43 38.43
C GLU A 60 23.62 23.69 39.08
N LYS A 61 23.61 24.00 40.38
CA LYS A 61 22.38 24.38 41.08
C LYS A 61 21.91 25.74 40.56
N ILE A 62 20.92 25.74 39.68
CA ILE A 62 20.22 26.95 39.25
C ILE A 62 19.02 27.15 40.16
N SER A 63 19.02 28.25 40.92
CA SER A 63 17.81 28.70 41.63
C SER A 63 16.87 29.34 40.61
N LEU A 64 15.74 28.68 40.34
CA LEU A 64 14.69 29.24 39.49
C LEU A 64 14.00 30.39 40.25
N SER A 65 14.21 31.63 39.80
CA SER A 65 13.58 32.82 40.41
C SER A 65 12.10 32.96 40.04
N GLU A 66 11.65 32.28 38.97
CA GLU A 66 10.27 32.29 38.48
C GLU A 66 9.72 30.86 38.38
N PRO A 67 8.40 30.66 38.58
CA PRO A 67 7.77 29.35 38.41
C PRO A 67 7.85 28.91 36.94
N VAL A 68 8.36 27.69 36.72
CA VAL A 68 8.38 27.06 35.39
C VAL A 68 7.05 26.36 35.15
N PHE A 69 6.31 26.82 34.14
CA PHE A 69 5.08 26.17 33.69
C PHE A 69 5.40 25.05 32.69
N LEU A 70 5.24 23.80 33.12
CA LEU A 70 5.35 22.62 32.25
C LEU A 70 3.96 22.23 31.76
N THR A 71 3.68 22.48 30.49
CA THR A 71 2.43 22.05 29.84
C THR A 71 2.66 20.68 29.21
N PHE A 72 2.04 19.64 29.77
CA PHE A 72 2.01 18.33 29.14
C PHE A 72 0.97 18.36 28.02
N HIS A 73 1.43 18.46 26.78
CA HIS A 73 0.61 18.13 25.64
C HIS A 73 0.44 16.61 25.62
N HIS A 74 -0.75 16.16 26.02
CA HIS A 74 -1.19 14.82 25.69
C HIS A 74 -1.54 14.85 24.20
N ASP A 75 -0.63 14.39 23.35
CA ASP A 75 -0.93 14.09 21.94
C ASP A 75 -1.89 12.89 21.92
N GLN A 76 -3.15 13.15 22.27
CA GLN A 76 -4.21 12.18 22.09
C GLN A 76 -4.44 12.09 20.59
N GLU A 77 -3.90 11.03 19.97
CA GLU A 77 -4.20 10.72 18.57
C GLU A 77 -5.71 10.74 18.37
N ASP A 78 -6.18 11.48 17.36
CA ASP A 78 -7.61 11.57 17.04
C ASP A 78 -8.15 10.15 16.78
N PRO A 79 -9.02 9.60 17.65
CA PRO A 79 -9.43 8.20 17.57
C PRO A 79 -10.15 7.92 16.24
N VAL A 80 -10.80 8.93 15.67
CA VAL A 80 -11.43 8.88 14.35
C VAL A 80 -10.39 8.69 13.25
N LEU A 81 -9.27 9.41 13.31
CA LEU A 81 -8.20 9.32 12.32
C LEU A 81 -7.50 7.96 12.38
N THR A 82 -7.29 7.43 13.59
CA THR A 82 -6.75 6.08 13.80
C THR A 82 -7.66 5.00 13.23
N VAL A 83 -8.98 5.09 13.45
CA VAL A 83 -9.94 4.13 12.86
C VAL A 83 -9.95 4.22 11.33
N ILE A 84 -9.97 5.43 10.76
CA ILE A 84 -9.91 5.64 9.31
C ILE A 84 -8.63 5.03 8.74
N THR A 85 -7.50 5.28 9.39
CA THR A 85 -6.19 4.73 9.01
C THR A 85 -6.24 3.20 9.03
N GLN A 86 -6.63 2.59 10.15
CA GLN A 86 -6.60 1.14 10.32
C GLN A 86 -7.55 0.41 9.34
N VAL A 87 -8.81 0.83 9.26
CA VAL A 87 -9.79 0.20 8.36
C VAL A 87 -9.44 0.50 6.90
N GLY A 88 -9.12 1.76 6.60
CA GLY A 88 -8.80 2.22 5.25
C GLY A 88 -7.56 1.53 4.67
N LEU A 89 -6.45 1.46 5.42
CA LEU A 89 -5.24 0.77 4.98
C LEU A 89 -5.47 -0.74 4.83
N THR A 90 -6.28 -1.37 5.69
CA THR A 90 -6.60 -2.80 5.56
C THR A 90 -7.34 -3.10 4.25
N ILE A 91 -8.34 -2.28 3.91
CA ILE A 91 -9.06 -2.40 2.63
C ILE A 91 -8.10 -2.12 1.46
N SER A 92 -7.26 -1.08 1.57
CA SER A 92 -6.23 -0.74 0.58
C SER A 92 -5.28 -1.91 0.31
N LEU A 93 -4.81 -2.57 1.38
CA LEU A 93 -3.93 -3.73 1.31
C LEU A 93 -4.61 -4.91 0.61
N LEU A 94 -5.88 -5.19 0.90
CA LEU A 94 -6.65 -6.23 0.22
C LEU A 94 -6.76 -5.93 -1.29
N CYS A 95 -7.10 -4.69 -1.65
CA CYS A 95 -7.17 -4.26 -3.06
C CYS A 95 -5.82 -4.38 -3.77
N LEU A 96 -4.71 -3.97 -3.12
CA LEU A 96 -3.37 -4.08 -3.68
C LEU A 96 -2.92 -5.53 -3.83
N PHE A 97 -3.22 -6.38 -2.86
CA PHE A 97 -2.97 -7.82 -2.94
C PHE A 97 -3.68 -8.45 -4.14
N LEU A 98 -4.97 -8.15 -4.30
CA LEU A 98 -5.74 -8.59 -5.47
C LEU A 98 -5.13 -8.06 -6.76
N ALA A 99 -4.73 -6.79 -6.82
CA ALA A 99 -4.08 -6.22 -8.00
C ALA A 99 -2.77 -6.94 -8.39
N ILE A 100 -1.92 -7.22 -7.39
CA ILE A 100 -0.67 -7.97 -7.58
C ILE A 100 -0.98 -9.36 -8.12
N LEU A 101 -1.94 -10.07 -7.50
CA LEU A 101 -2.36 -11.39 -7.94
C LEU A 101 -2.87 -11.37 -9.38
N THR A 102 -3.69 -10.37 -9.76
CA THR A 102 -4.15 -10.20 -11.13
C THR A 102 -2.98 -10.06 -12.11
N PHE A 103 -2.01 -9.19 -11.82
CA PHE A 103 -0.88 -8.96 -12.71
C PHE A 103 0.10 -10.14 -12.80
N LEU A 104 0.21 -10.94 -11.74
CA LEU A 104 1.03 -12.15 -11.72
C LEU A 104 0.37 -13.31 -12.48
N LEU A 105 -0.92 -13.56 -12.25
CA LEU A 105 -1.64 -14.68 -12.87
C LEU A 105 -1.97 -14.43 -14.35
N CYS A 106 -2.19 -13.18 -14.75
CA CYS A 106 -2.46 -12.85 -16.15
C CYS A 106 -1.17 -12.74 -16.98
N GLN A 107 -0.46 -13.86 -17.18
CA GLN A 107 0.69 -13.96 -18.07
C GLN A 107 0.47 -13.36 -19.48
N PRO A 108 -0.70 -13.53 -20.14
CA PRO A 108 -0.93 -12.95 -21.48
C PRO A 108 -0.92 -11.41 -21.52
N ILE A 109 -1.04 -10.75 -20.35
CA ILE A 109 -1.12 -9.29 -20.21
C ILE A 109 0.22 -8.69 -19.75
N GLN A 110 1.27 -9.51 -19.56
CA GLN A 110 2.59 -9.04 -19.11
C GLN A 110 3.32 -8.25 -20.20
N ASN A 111 2.97 -6.97 -20.31
CA ASN A 111 3.72 -5.98 -21.07
C ASN A 111 4.58 -5.12 -20.13
N THR A 112 5.47 -4.29 -20.69
CA THR A 112 6.34 -3.38 -19.93
C THR A 112 5.54 -2.46 -19.00
N SER A 113 4.38 -1.97 -19.44
CA SER A 113 3.47 -1.16 -18.62
C SER A 113 2.90 -1.94 -17.42
N THR A 114 2.47 -3.19 -17.63
CA THR A 114 1.96 -4.05 -16.56
C THR A 114 3.05 -4.38 -15.54
N SER A 115 4.28 -4.60 -16.01
CA SER A 115 5.46 -4.82 -15.15
C SER A 115 5.74 -3.60 -14.27
N LEU A 116 5.62 -2.38 -14.81
CA LEU A 116 5.76 -1.13 -14.05
C LEU A 116 4.69 -1.01 -12.95
N HIS A 117 3.41 -1.20 -13.31
CA HIS A 117 2.32 -1.14 -12.34
C HIS A 117 2.45 -2.21 -11.25
N LEU A 118 2.91 -3.42 -11.61
CA LEU A 118 3.17 -4.49 -10.64
C LEU A 118 4.23 -4.08 -9.62
N GLN A 119 5.37 -3.52 -10.05
CA GLN A 119 6.41 -3.08 -9.12
C GLN A 119 5.94 -1.92 -8.23
N LEU A 120 5.20 -0.97 -8.81
CA LEU A 120 4.59 0.13 -8.04
C LEU A 120 3.60 -0.38 -6.99
N SER A 121 2.69 -1.29 -7.37
CA SER A 121 1.74 -1.92 -6.45
C SER A 121 2.46 -2.73 -5.35
N LEU A 122 3.52 -3.46 -5.71
CA LEU A 122 4.31 -4.24 -4.76
C LEU A 122 5.01 -3.35 -3.73
N CYS A 123 5.68 -2.29 -4.17
CA CYS A 123 6.32 -1.33 -3.27
C CYS A 123 5.30 -0.67 -2.34
N LEU A 124 4.14 -0.28 -2.88
CA LEU A 124 3.10 0.38 -2.09
C LEU A 124 2.44 -0.60 -1.10
N PHE A 125 2.20 -1.84 -1.51
CA PHE A 125 1.70 -2.89 -0.62
C PHE A 125 2.65 -3.12 0.56
N LEU A 126 3.95 -3.28 0.27
CA LEU A 126 4.96 -3.45 1.31
C LEU A 126 5.07 -2.22 2.21
N ALA A 127 5.00 -1.00 1.65
CA ALA A 127 5.03 0.24 2.42
C ALA A 127 3.83 0.33 3.38
N HIS A 128 2.61 0.10 2.89
CA HIS A 128 1.41 0.13 3.71
C HIS A 128 1.37 -0.97 4.76
N LEU A 129 1.84 -2.18 4.41
CA LEU A 129 1.92 -3.29 5.37
C LEU A 129 2.90 -2.96 6.49
N LEU A 130 4.07 -2.43 6.13
CA LEU A 130 5.10 -2.04 7.09
C LEU A 130 4.67 -0.84 7.92
N PHE A 131 3.94 0.12 7.34
CA PHE A 131 3.36 1.26 8.06
C PHE A 131 2.36 0.76 9.11
N LEU A 132 1.41 -0.10 8.72
CA LEU A 132 0.37 -0.60 9.61
C LEU A 132 0.92 -1.49 10.75
N THR A 133 1.93 -2.31 10.46
CA THR A 133 2.46 -3.29 11.43
C THR A 133 3.65 -2.78 12.23
N GLY A 134 4.41 -1.83 11.68
CA GLY A 134 5.73 -1.46 12.16
C GLY A 134 5.85 -0.06 12.76
N ILE A 135 4.94 0.88 12.48
CA ILE A 135 5.16 2.29 12.88
C ILE A 135 5.17 2.49 14.40
N ASN A 136 4.40 1.69 15.14
CA ASN A 136 4.29 1.76 16.60
C ASN A 136 5.26 0.79 17.32
N ARG A 137 6.13 0.08 16.59
CA ARG A 137 7.09 -0.89 17.16
C ARG A 137 8.41 -0.19 17.47
N THR A 138 8.41 0.64 18.50
CA THR A 138 9.55 1.49 18.89
C THR A 138 10.66 0.73 19.63
N GLU A 139 10.38 -0.45 20.18
CA GLU A 139 11.37 -1.30 20.85
C GLU A 139 11.57 -2.64 20.12
N PRO A 140 12.84 -3.08 19.90
CA PRO A 140 14.11 -2.40 20.17
C PRO A 140 14.43 -1.25 19.18
N GLU A 141 15.22 -0.27 19.60
CA GLU A 141 15.57 0.93 18.79
C GLU A 141 16.14 0.57 17.40
N VAL A 142 16.97 -0.48 17.34
CA VAL A 142 17.55 -0.98 16.09
C VAL A 142 16.47 -1.44 15.10
N LEU A 143 15.42 -2.12 15.58
CA LEU A 143 14.30 -2.55 14.75
C LEU A 143 13.54 -1.34 14.21
N CYS A 144 13.29 -0.34 15.06
CA CYS A 144 12.61 0.89 14.69
C CYS A 144 13.39 1.66 13.61
N SER A 145 14.71 1.73 13.74
CA SER A 145 15.61 2.34 12.76
C SER A 145 15.58 1.61 11.41
N ILE A 146 15.60 0.27 11.42
CA ILE A 146 15.47 -0.55 10.20
C ILE A 146 14.11 -0.35 9.54
N ILE A 147 13.02 -0.35 10.32
CA ILE A 147 11.66 -0.10 9.82
C ILE A 147 11.58 1.28 9.16
N ALA A 148 12.10 2.32 9.82
CA ALA A 148 12.14 3.67 9.26
C ALA A 148 12.95 3.73 7.95
N GLY A 149 14.10 3.04 7.89
CA GLY A 149 14.92 2.94 6.68
C GLY A 149 14.21 2.21 5.54
N LEU A 150 13.54 1.09 5.83
CA LEU A 150 12.77 0.34 4.86
C LEU A 150 11.55 1.14 4.36
N LEU A 151 10.84 1.83 5.24
CA LEU A 151 9.74 2.69 4.87
C LEU A 151 10.22 3.83 3.95
N HIS A 152 11.32 4.50 4.32
CA HIS A 152 11.97 5.51 3.47
C HIS A 152 12.25 4.93 2.07
N PHE A 153 12.80 3.71 2.00
CA PHE A 153 13.14 3.05 0.74
C PHE A 153 11.90 2.77 -0.11
N LEU A 154 10.88 2.16 0.50
CA LEU A 154 9.69 1.70 -0.19
C LEU A 154 8.88 2.88 -0.74
N TYR A 155 8.71 3.96 0.03
CA TYR A 155 8.00 5.14 -0.46
C TYR A 155 8.78 5.85 -1.58
N LEU A 156 10.10 6.00 -1.43
CA LEU A 156 10.93 6.61 -2.46
C LEU A 156 10.99 5.75 -3.75
N ALA A 157 10.98 4.42 -3.60
CA ALA A 157 10.82 3.49 -4.71
C ALA A 157 9.46 3.66 -5.40
N CYS A 158 8.36 3.86 -4.66
CA CYS A 158 7.06 4.16 -5.28
C CYS A 158 7.14 5.41 -6.18
N PHE A 159 7.77 6.48 -5.70
CA PHE A 159 7.97 7.69 -6.50
C PHE A 159 8.86 7.46 -7.73
N THR A 160 9.94 6.70 -7.59
CA THR A 160 10.83 6.39 -8.70
C THR A 160 10.15 5.51 -9.75
N TRP A 161 9.34 4.52 -9.33
CA TRP A 161 8.53 3.72 -10.23
C TRP A 161 7.44 4.54 -10.92
N MET A 162 6.84 5.50 -10.23
CA MET A 162 5.93 6.49 -10.82
C MET A 162 6.64 7.38 -11.85
N LEU A 163 7.90 7.77 -11.62
CA LEU A 163 8.71 8.49 -12.61
C LEU A 163 8.95 7.65 -13.87
N LEU A 164 9.29 6.38 -13.69
CA LEU A 164 9.49 5.45 -14.80
C LEU A 164 8.19 5.18 -15.57
N GLU A 165 7.05 5.17 -14.89
CA GLU A 165 5.73 5.11 -15.53
C GLU A 165 5.47 6.34 -16.41
N GLY A 166 5.70 7.55 -15.89
CA GLY A 166 5.57 8.81 -16.65
C GLY A 166 6.52 8.86 -17.85
N LEU A 167 7.78 8.44 -17.67
CA LEU A 167 8.75 8.33 -18.75
C LEU A 167 8.33 7.30 -19.81
N HIS A 168 7.83 6.14 -19.39
CA HIS A 168 7.32 5.11 -20.30
C HIS A 168 6.15 5.63 -21.14
N LEU A 169 5.20 6.33 -20.51
CA LEU A 169 4.07 6.96 -21.20
C LEU A 169 4.55 8.01 -22.21
N PHE A 170 5.42 8.93 -21.79
CA PHE A 170 5.98 9.97 -22.65
C PHE A 170 6.68 9.37 -23.88
N LEU A 171 7.54 8.38 -23.68
CA LEU A 171 8.23 7.70 -24.78
C LEU A 171 7.27 6.95 -25.70
N THR A 172 6.21 6.35 -25.15
CA THR A 172 5.18 5.67 -25.94
C THR A 172 4.46 6.66 -26.86
N VAL A 173 4.02 7.79 -26.31
CA VAL A 173 3.32 8.85 -27.07
C VAL A 173 4.24 9.49 -28.12
N ARG A 174 5.51 9.73 -27.78
CA ARG A 174 6.51 10.28 -28.73
C ARG A 174 6.78 9.31 -29.88
N ASN A 175 6.92 8.02 -29.58
CA ASN A 175 7.16 7.01 -30.61
C ASN A 175 5.97 6.88 -31.58
N LEU A 176 4.73 6.97 -31.07
CA LEU A 176 3.53 7.02 -31.92
C LEU A 176 3.52 8.24 -32.85
N ARG A 177 4.10 9.37 -32.43
CA ARG A 177 4.16 10.60 -33.25
C ARG A 177 5.17 10.50 -34.38
N VAL A 178 6.32 9.86 -34.16
CA VAL A 178 7.47 9.86 -35.09
C VAL A 178 7.48 8.63 -36.02
N ALA A 179 6.49 7.73 -35.92
CA ALA A 179 6.37 6.51 -36.74
C ALA A 179 7.61 5.59 -36.71
N ASN A 180 8.52 5.77 -35.74
CA ASN A 180 9.66 4.88 -35.53
C ASN A 180 9.19 3.61 -34.81
N TYR A 181 8.67 2.68 -35.60
CA TYR A 181 8.40 1.30 -35.19
C TYR A 181 9.72 0.51 -35.21
N THR A 182 10.56 0.66 -34.19
CA THR A 182 11.80 -0.13 -34.14
C THR A 182 12.19 -0.48 -32.70
N SER A 183 12.01 -1.76 -32.38
CA SER A 183 12.89 -2.61 -31.55
C SER A 183 13.63 -1.95 -30.36
N THR A 184 12.93 -1.15 -29.53
CA THR A 184 13.51 -0.54 -28.30
C THR A 184 12.95 -1.18 -27.01
N GLY A 185 12.14 -2.25 -27.12
CA GLY A 185 11.45 -2.85 -25.97
C GLY A 185 12.37 -3.56 -24.98
N ARG A 186 13.37 -4.31 -25.46
CA ARG A 186 14.29 -5.07 -24.59
C ARG A 186 15.32 -4.20 -23.89
N PHE A 187 15.85 -3.19 -24.58
CA PHE A 187 16.85 -2.27 -24.03
C PHE A 187 16.28 -1.41 -22.89
N LYS A 188 14.99 -1.04 -22.99
CA LYS A 188 14.28 -0.33 -21.91
C LYS A 188 14.14 -1.18 -20.65
N LYS A 189 13.69 -2.45 -20.75
CA LYS A 189 13.43 -3.30 -19.57
C LYS A 189 14.69 -3.55 -18.72
N ARG A 190 15.87 -3.71 -19.36
CA ARG A 190 17.15 -3.94 -18.67
C ARG A 190 17.58 -2.73 -17.82
N PHE A 191 17.28 -1.51 -18.25
CA PHE A 191 17.65 -0.28 -17.56
C PHE A 191 16.61 0.19 -16.53
N MET A 192 15.34 -0.16 -16.70
CA MET A 192 14.24 0.26 -15.82
C MET A 192 14.38 -0.26 -14.38
N TYR A 193 14.72 -1.53 -14.17
CA TYR A 193 14.87 -2.10 -12.83
C TYR A 193 16.03 -1.49 -12.03
N PRO A 194 17.25 -1.36 -12.60
CA PRO A 194 18.34 -0.64 -11.95
C PRO A 194 18.00 0.81 -11.62
N LEU A 195 17.29 1.53 -12.49
CA LEU A 195 16.86 2.90 -12.19
C LEU A 195 15.80 2.96 -11.07
N GLY A 196 14.81 2.07 -11.13
CA GLY A 196 13.66 2.07 -10.21
C GLY A 196 14.05 1.87 -8.76
N TYR A 197 14.95 0.92 -8.49
CA TYR A 197 15.43 0.63 -7.14
C TYR A 197 16.79 1.27 -6.81
N GLY A 198 17.62 1.54 -7.82
CA GLY A 198 18.95 2.12 -7.62
C GLY A 198 18.90 3.56 -7.12
N ILE A 199 18.01 4.40 -7.65
CA ILE A 199 17.89 5.80 -7.18
C ILE A 199 17.51 5.85 -5.69
N PRO A 200 16.45 5.15 -5.22
CA PRO A 200 16.14 5.07 -3.79
C PRO A 200 17.27 4.48 -2.94
N ALA A 201 17.94 3.44 -3.44
CA ALA A 201 19.04 2.79 -2.71
C ALA A 201 20.23 3.73 -2.51
N VAL A 202 20.61 4.51 -3.53
CA VAL A 202 21.68 5.51 -3.43
C VAL A 202 21.31 6.59 -2.43
N ILE A 203 20.08 7.11 -2.49
CA ILE A 203 19.62 8.15 -1.55
C ILE A 203 19.74 7.65 -0.12
N ILE A 204 19.22 6.45 0.18
CA ILE A 204 19.28 5.89 1.53
C ILE A 204 20.69 5.55 1.97
N ALA A 205 21.55 5.05 1.08
CA ALA A 205 22.95 4.83 1.42
C ALA A 205 23.61 6.14 1.87
N VAL A 206 23.38 7.24 1.15
CA VAL A 206 23.88 8.56 1.54
C VAL A 206 23.26 9.03 2.87
N SER A 207 21.94 8.91 3.03
CA SER A 207 21.24 9.29 4.27
C SER A 207 21.72 8.50 5.49
N ALA A 208 21.94 7.20 5.34
CA ALA A 208 22.41 6.30 6.39
C ALA A 208 23.88 6.55 6.76
N ILE A 209 24.71 7.02 5.82
CA ILE A 209 26.10 7.43 6.11
C ILE A 209 26.12 8.77 6.86
N VAL A 210 25.29 9.73 6.45
CA VAL A 210 25.28 11.09 7.03
C VAL A 210 24.69 11.11 8.43
N GLY A 211 23.68 10.28 8.72
CA GLY A 211 22.99 10.34 10.01
C GLY A 211 22.17 9.09 10.32
N PRO A 212 22.81 7.94 10.64
CA PRO A 212 22.10 6.71 10.98
C PRO A 212 21.21 6.89 12.23
N GLN A 213 21.61 7.72 13.18
CA GLN A 213 20.85 8.05 14.41
C GLN A 213 19.57 8.88 14.17
N ASN A 214 19.33 9.32 12.93
CA ASN A 214 18.13 10.10 12.56
C ASN A 214 16.97 9.22 12.06
N TYR A 215 17.18 7.90 11.99
CA TYR A 215 16.15 6.93 11.64
C TYR A 215 15.46 6.38 12.91
N GLY A 216 14.18 6.72 13.09
CA GLY A 216 13.37 6.31 14.23
C GLY A 216 13.24 7.40 15.29
N THR A 217 12.09 7.46 15.96
CA THR A 217 11.83 8.35 17.11
C THR A 217 11.29 7.53 18.28
N PHE A 218 11.19 8.14 19.46
CA PHE A 218 10.64 7.46 20.65
C PHE A 218 9.13 7.19 20.53
N THR A 219 8.42 7.90 19.65
CA THR A 219 6.96 7.77 19.46
C THR A 219 6.61 6.90 18.26
N HIS A 220 7.32 7.08 17.13
CA HIS A 220 7.08 6.34 15.89
C HIS A 220 8.36 6.00 15.13
N CYS A 221 8.33 4.90 14.38
CA CYS A 221 9.44 4.44 13.54
C CYS A 221 9.48 5.13 12.18
N TRP A 222 9.80 6.42 12.21
CA TRP A 222 9.95 7.28 11.04
C TRP A 222 11.18 8.19 11.14
N LEU A 223 11.51 8.92 10.06
CA LEU A 223 12.61 9.89 10.03
C LEU A 223 12.36 11.03 11.03
N LYS A 224 13.40 11.41 11.78
CA LYS A 224 13.38 12.61 12.63
C LYS A 224 13.23 13.87 11.77
N LEU A 225 12.42 14.82 12.24
CA LEU A 225 12.32 16.16 11.64
C LEU A 225 13.52 17.05 12.02
N ASP A 226 14.26 16.68 13.07
CA ASP A 226 15.41 17.43 13.57
C ASP A 226 16.48 17.65 12.49
N LYS A 227 17.02 18.88 12.44
CA LYS A 227 18.06 19.32 11.50
C LYS A 227 17.69 19.20 10.01
N GLY A 228 16.40 19.04 9.69
CA GLY A 228 15.94 18.94 8.31
C GLY A 228 16.25 17.61 7.64
N PHE A 229 16.50 16.53 8.40
CA PHE A 229 16.76 15.20 7.83
C PHE A 229 15.59 14.69 6.96
N ILE A 230 14.37 15.14 7.24
CA ILE A 230 13.18 14.88 6.42
C ILE A 230 13.33 15.37 4.96
N TRP A 231 14.17 16.38 4.69
CA TRP A 231 14.47 16.85 3.33
C TRP A 231 15.23 15.82 2.50
N SER A 232 15.90 14.87 3.14
CA SER A 232 16.49 13.72 2.46
C SER A 232 15.45 12.87 1.73
N PHE A 233 14.19 12.93 2.16
CA PHE A 233 13.08 12.26 1.52
C PHE A 233 12.21 13.25 0.71
N MET A 234 11.79 14.36 1.33
CA MET A 234 10.92 15.36 0.68
C MET A 234 11.56 16.03 -0.54
N GLY A 235 12.86 16.31 -0.51
CA GLY A 235 13.58 16.92 -1.63
C GLY A 235 13.52 16.05 -2.89
N PRO A 236 13.99 14.78 -2.85
CA PRO A 236 13.88 13.87 -3.99
C PRO A 236 12.44 13.68 -4.48
N VAL A 237 11.48 13.55 -3.56
CA VAL A 237 10.06 13.40 -3.89
C VAL A 237 9.54 14.63 -4.67
N ALA A 238 9.84 15.84 -4.20
CA ALA A 238 9.43 17.07 -4.87
C ALA A 238 10.01 17.17 -6.29
N VAL A 239 11.30 16.86 -6.46
CA VAL A 239 11.96 16.84 -7.77
C VAL A 239 11.32 15.80 -8.70
N ILE A 240 11.04 14.60 -8.20
CA ILE A 240 10.39 13.54 -8.98
C ILE A 240 9.00 13.97 -9.43
N ILE A 241 8.18 14.54 -8.54
CA ILE A 241 6.83 15.03 -8.85
C ILE A 241 6.92 16.11 -9.94
N LEU A 242 7.84 17.06 -9.82
CA LEU A 242 8.03 18.13 -10.80
C LEU A 242 8.40 17.58 -12.19
N ILE A 243 9.34 16.64 -12.28
CA ILE A 243 9.73 16.03 -13.56
C ILE A 243 8.54 15.27 -14.17
N ASN A 244 7.77 14.55 -13.36
CA ASN A 244 6.58 13.85 -13.82
C ASN A 244 5.53 14.81 -14.39
N LEU A 245 5.25 15.92 -13.68
CA LEU A 245 4.34 16.96 -14.15
C LEU A 245 4.72 17.48 -15.54
N VAL A 246 6.01 17.69 -15.79
CA VAL A 246 6.52 18.07 -17.12
C VAL A 246 6.22 16.99 -18.16
N PHE A 247 6.50 15.71 -17.88
CA PHE A 247 6.19 14.61 -18.80
C PHE A 247 4.70 14.54 -19.13
N TYR A 248 3.83 14.68 -18.13
CA TYR A 248 2.38 14.68 -18.34
C TYR A 248 1.90 15.87 -19.15
N PHE A 249 2.40 17.06 -18.88
CA PHE A 249 2.07 18.24 -19.67
C PHE A 249 2.42 18.03 -21.15
N GLN A 250 3.60 17.46 -21.44
CA GLN A 250 3.98 17.15 -22.82
C GLN A 250 3.13 16.05 -23.44
N VAL A 251 2.78 15.00 -22.70
CA VAL A 251 1.87 13.96 -23.19
C VAL A 251 0.50 14.56 -23.51
N LEU A 252 -0.07 15.38 -22.62
CA LEU A 252 -1.36 16.03 -22.81
C LEU A 252 -1.35 16.99 -24.00
N TRP A 253 -0.29 17.79 -24.14
CA TRP A 253 -0.11 18.69 -25.27
C TRP A 253 -0.08 17.93 -26.60
N ILE A 254 0.74 16.89 -26.68
CA ILE A 254 0.84 16.04 -27.88
C ILE A 254 -0.50 15.35 -28.17
N LEU A 255 -1.17 14.80 -27.16
CA LEU A 255 -2.45 14.12 -27.31
C LEU A 255 -3.56 15.07 -27.79
N ARG A 256 -3.62 16.30 -27.25
CA ARG A 256 -4.55 17.34 -27.72
C ARG A 256 -4.26 17.74 -29.17
N SER A 257 -2.99 17.94 -29.52
CA SER A 257 -2.61 18.29 -30.91
C SER A 257 -3.01 17.20 -31.91
N LYS A 258 -2.91 15.92 -31.52
CA LYS A 258 -3.33 14.79 -32.35
C LYS A 258 -4.86 14.68 -32.46
N LEU A 259 -5.59 14.91 -31.36
CA LEU A 259 -7.06 14.95 -31.35
C LEU A 259 -7.62 16.07 -32.25
N SER A 260 -6.94 17.21 -32.30
CA SER A 260 -7.30 18.31 -33.21
C SER A 260 -7.05 17.98 -34.69
N SER A 261 -6.31 16.92 -35.00
CA SER A 261 -5.75 16.68 -36.34
C SER A 261 -6.30 15.47 -37.12
N LEU A 262 -7.10 14.56 -36.54
CA LEU A 262 -7.62 13.41 -37.32
C LEU A 262 -8.97 12.82 -36.83
N ASN A 263 -9.89 12.76 -37.80
CA ASN A 263 -10.96 11.75 -37.94
C ASN A 263 -10.34 10.40 -38.37
N LYS A 264 -10.93 9.27 -37.91
CA LYS A 264 -10.67 7.86 -38.32
C LYS A 264 -9.28 7.25 -38.00
N GLU A 265 -8.96 7.05 -36.72
CA GLU A 265 -8.22 5.85 -36.25
C GLU A 265 -8.52 5.62 -34.76
N VAL A 266 -9.65 4.97 -34.49
CA VAL A 266 -10.34 5.09 -33.18
C VAL A 266 -9.73 4.21 -32.07
N SER A 267 -8.99 3.15 -32.41
CA SER A 267 -8.54 2.16 -31.41
C SER A 267 -7.23 2.50 -30.68
N THR A 268 -6.15 2.84 -31.39
CA THR A 268 -4.82 3.14 -30.80
C THR A 268 -4.79 4.47 -30.05
N ILE A 269 -5.54 5.48 -30.51
CA ILE A 269 -5.70 6.77 -29.82
C ILE A 269 -6.49 6.58 -28.51
N GLN A 270 -7.55 5.76 -28.51
CA GLN A 270 -8.36 5.51 -27.33
C GLN A 270 -7.58 4.78 -26.23
N ASP A 271 -6.78 3.77 -26.58
CA ASP A 271 -5.93 3.06 -25.61
C ASP A 271 -4.86 3.99 -25.01
N THR A 272 -4.28 4.89 -25.81
CA THR A 272 -3.31 5.92 -25.33
C THR A 272 -3.98 6.94 -24.39
N ARG A 273 -5.22 7.34 -24.67
CA ARG A 273 -6.01 8.24 -23.79
C ARG A 273 -6.31 7.59 -22.44
N VAL A 274 -6.71 6.32 -22.45
CA VAL A 274 -6.97 5.57 -21.22
C VAL A 274 -5.67 5.44 -20.42
N MET A 275 -4.54 5.10 -21.04
CA MET A 275 -3.24 5.04 -20.37
C MET A 275 -2.82 6.39 -19.77
N THR A 276 -3.07 7.49 -20.49
CA THR A 276 -2.79 8.86 -20.02
C THR A 276 -3.67 9.25 -18.83
N PHE A 277 -4.97 8.95 -18.89
CA PHE A 277 -5.90 9.20 -17.78
C PHE A 277 -5.49 8.41 -16.52
N LYS A 278 -5.11 7.14 -16.68
CA LYS A 278 -4.62 6.31 -15.57
C LYS A 278 -3.39 6.93 -14.90
N ALA A 279 -2.41 7.34 -15.69
CA ALA A 279 -1.17 7.89 -15.16
C ALA A 279 -1.37 9.28 -14.53
N ILE A 280 -2.27 10.12 -15.06
CA ILE A 280 -2.67 11.39 -14.43
C ILE A 280 -3.40 11.14 -13.11
N SER A 281 -4.33 10.19 -13.09
CA SER A 281 -5.03 9.80 -11.86
C SER A 281 -4.02 9.33 -10.81
N GLN A 282 -3.05 8.52 -11.20
CA GLN A 282 -2.01 8.01 -10.31
C GLN A 282 -1.12 9.13 -9.77
N LEU A 283 -0.67 10.06 -10.63
CA LEU A 283 0.12 11.23 -10.22
C LEU A 283 -0.67 12.11 -9.26
N PHE A 284 -1.96 12.34 -9.52
CA PHE A 284 -2.79 13.14 -8.62
C PHE A 284 -2.88 12.48 -7.24
N ILE A 285 -3.10 11.16 -7.19
CA ILE A 285 -3.25 10.43 -5.93
C ILE A 285 -1.94 10.44 -5.12
N LEU A 286 -0.79 10.09 -5.71
CA LEU A 286 0.49 10.04 -4.96
C LEU A 286 1.15 11.42 -4.83
N GLY A 287 1.06 12.26 -5.86
CA GLY A 287 1.67 13.59 -5.88
C GLY A 287 0.94 14.58 -4.98
N CYS A 288 -0.39 14.58 -4.97
CA CYS A 288 -1.15 15.46 -4.09
C CYS A 288 -1.13 14.98 -2.63
N SER A 289 -1.13 13.67 -2.35
CA SER A 289 -1.01 13.20 -0.97
C SER A 289 0.30 13.67 -0.32
N TRP A 290 1.43 13.47 -0.98
CA TRP A 290 2.72 13.90 -0.43
C TRP A 290 2.99 15.41 -0.57
N GLY A 291 2.36 16.08 -1.54
CA GLY A 291 2.31 17.55 -1.58
C GLY A 291 1.59 18.14 -0.35
N LEU A 292 0.48 17.53 0.08
CA LEU A 292 -0.18 17.87 1.34
C LEU A 292 0.71 17.54 2.55
N GLY A 293 1.45 16.43 2.50
CA GLY A 293 2.44 16.08 3.52
C GLY A 293 3.54 17.13 3.70
N PHE A 294 3.98 17.80 2.63
CA PHE A 294 4.93 18.91 2.70
C PHE A 294 4.36 20.10 3.50
N PHE A 295 3.12 20.50 3.20
CA PHE A 295 2.41 21.54 3.96
C PHE A 295 2.09 21.15 5.40
N MET A 296 2.22 19.87 5.74
CA MET A 296 2.08 19.41 7.11
C MET A 296 3.38 19.57 7.92
N VAL A 297 4.54 19.62 7.23
CA VAL A 297 5.86 19.87 7.84
C VAL A 297 6.11 21.36 8.03
N GLU A 298 5.64 22.21 7.11
CA GLU A 298 5.50 23.64 7.38
C GLU A 298 4.34 23.80 8.38
N GLU A 299 4.55 24.38 9.56
CA GLU A 299 3.51 24.51 10.59
C GLU A 299 2.41 25.51 10.17
N VAL A 300 1.56 25.12 9.21
CA VAL A 300 0.47 25.94 8.69
C VAL A 300 -0.73 25.82 9.64
N GLY A 301 -0.65 26.42 10.83
CA GLY A 301 -1.77 26.64 11.77
C GLY A 301 -2.56 25.40 12.25
N LYS A 302 -3.02 25.40 13.50
CA LYS A 302 -3.70 24.22 14.11
C LYS A 302 -4.93 23.73 13.34
N THR A 303 -5.79 24.63 12.85
CA THR A 303 -7.02 24.27 12.12
C THR A 303 -6.74 23.73 10.71
N ILE A 304 -5.80 24.34 9.99
CA ILE A 304 -5.44 23.94 8.64
C ILE A 304 -4.64 22.64 8.67
N GLY A 305 -3.72 22.48 9.63
CA GLY A 305 -2.98 21.24 9.86
C GLY A 305 -3.88 20.03 10.09
N SER A 306 -4.98 20.18 10.85
CA SER A 306 -5.95 19.10 11.02
C SER A 306 -6.63 18.71 9.70
N ILE A 307 -7.10 19.68 8.91
CA ILE A 307 -7.71 19.41 7.59
C ILE A 307 -6.72 18.71 6.65
N ILE A 308 -5.46 19.15 6.66
CA ILE A 308 -4.37 18.54 5.88
C ILE A 308 -4.14 17.09 6.34
N ALA A 309 -4.12 16.82 7.65
CA ALA A 309 -3.95 15.47 8.21
C ALA A 309 -5.06 14.50 7.78
N TYR A 310 -6.33 14.94 7.88
CA TYR A 310 -7.48 14.14 7.44
C TYR A 310 -7.43 13.90 5.93
N SER A 311 -7.14 14.94 5.14
CA SER A 311 -7.04 14.83 3.68
C SER A 311 -5.91 13.90 3.26
N PHE A 312 -4.73 14.06 3.86
CA PHE A 312 -3.57 13.19 3.66
C PHE A 312 -3.94 11.73 3.94
N THR A 313 -4.55 11.46 5.09
CA THR A 313 -4.90 10.11 5.52
C THR A 313 -5.96 9.48 4.62
N ILE A 314 -7.00 10.23 4.25
CA ILE A 314 -8.05 9.74 3.33
C ILE A 314 -7.45 9.42 1.96
N ILE A 315 -6.61 10.28 1.40
CA ILE A 315 -6.01 10.05 0.09
C ILE A 315 -5.08 8.82 0.14
N ASN A 316 -4.25 8.68 1.18
CA ASN A 316 -3.36 7.53 1.34
C ASN A 316 -4.13 6.20 1.52
N THR A 317 -5.19 6.19 2.34
CA THR A 317 -6.01 4.98 2.54
C THR A 317 -6.76 4.58 1.26
N LEU A 318 -7.27 5.54 0.49
CA LEU A 318 -7.94 5.28 -0.79
C LEU A 318 -6.96 4.91 -1.92
N GLN A 319 -5.66 5.18 -1.78
CA GLN A 319 -4.69 5.04 -2.84
C GLN A 319 -4.65 3.61 -3.45
N GLY A 320 -4.59 2.57 -2.62
CA GLY A 320 -4.58 1.19 -3.10
C GLY A 320 -5.90 0.77 -3.75
N VAL A 321 -7.04 1.27 -3.25
CA VAL A 321 -8.36 1.03 -3.83
C VAL A 321 -8.45 1.66 -5.22
N LEU A 322 -8.06 2.93 -5.35
CA LEU A 322 -8.07 3.65 -6.61
C LEU A 322 -7.14 3.01 -7.63
N LEU A 323 -5.95 2.56 -7.21
CA LEU A 323 -5.02 1.83 -8.07
C LEU A 323 -5.69 0.56 -8.62
N PHE A 324 -6.31 -0.26 -7.76
CA PHE A 324 -7.00 -1.47 -8.19
C PHE A 324 -8.16 -1.17 -9.17
N VAL A 325 -8.98 -0.17 -8.87
CA VAL A 325 -10.08 0.25 -9.76
C VAL A 325 -9.55 0.67 -11.12
N VAL A 326 -8.55 1.55 -11.15
CA VAL A 326 -8.01 2.16 -12.36
C VAL A 326 -7.22 1.16 -13.21
N HIS A 327 -6.37 0.35 -12.59
CA HIS A 327 -5.44 -0.53 -13.31
C HIS A 327 -5.97 -1.96 -13.52
N CYS A 328 -6.85 -2.46 -12.66
CA CYS A 328 -7.44 -3.79 -12.79
C CYS A 328 -8.88 -3.72 -13.30
N LEU A 329 -9.80 -3.06 -12.59
CA LEU A 329 -11.23 -3.09 -12.93
C LEU A 329 -11.56 -2.32 -14.21
N LEU A 330 -10.98 -1.13 -14.42
CA LEU A 330 -11.23 -0.33 -15.63
C LEU A 330 -10.40 -0.81 -16.83
N ASN A 331 -9.43 -1.70 -16.62
CA ASN A 331 -8.61 -2.23 -17.71
C ASN A 331 -9.37 -3.27 -18.52
N ARG A 332 -9.57 -2.99 -19.82
CA ARG A 332 -10.33 -3.85 -20.73
C ARG A 332 -9.70 -5.24 -20.85
N GLN A 333 -8.38 -5.33 -20.94
CA GLN A 333 -7.68 -6.62 -21.06
C GLN A 333 -7.89 -7.49 -19.82
N VAL A 334 -7.74 -6.89 -18.65
CA VAL A 334 -7.94 -7.56 -17.36
C VAL A 334 -9.40 -8.00 -17.19
N ARG A 335 -10.37 -7.14 -17.52
CA ARG A 335 -11.80 -7.49 -17.49
C ARG A 335 -12.16 -8.68 -18.38
N MET A 336 -11.53 -8.80 -19.55
CA MET A 336 -11.78 -9.93 -20.45
C MET A 336 -11.27 -11.24 -19.85
N GLU A 337 -10.11 -11.25 -19.21
CA GLU A 337 -9.60 -12.42 -18.51
C GLU A 337 -10.42 -12.76 -17.27
N TYR A 338 -10.88 -11.77 -16.49
CA TYR A 338 -11.84 -12.00 -15.41
C TYR A 338 -13.12 -12.66 -15.93
N LYS A 339 -13.70 -12.16 -17.03
CA LYS A 339 -14.88 -12.78 -17.65
C LYS A 339 -14.64 -14.22 -18.07
N LYS A 340 -13.48 -14.52 -18.67
CA LYS A 340 -13.11 -15.91 -19.04
C LYS A 340 -13.01 -16.78 -17.79
N TRP A 341 -12.31 -16.33 -16.76
CA TRP A 341 -12.14 -17.08 -15.51
C TRP A 341 -13.48 -17.32 -14.80
N PHE A 342 -14.32 -16.29 -14.67
CA PHE A 342 -15.68 -16.44 -14.12
C PHE A 342 -16.56 -17.38 -14.95
N SER A 343 -16.47 -17.32 -16.28
CA SER A 343 -17.21 -18.24 -17.16
C SER A 343 -16.68 -19.68 -17.08
N GLY A 344 -15.38 -19.87 -16.87
CA GLY A 344 -14.74 -21.17 -16.67
C GLY A 344 -15.11 -21.78 -15.32
N MET A 345 -15.10 -20.99 -14.25
CA MET A 345 -15.60 -21.41 -12.93
C MET A 345 -17.07 -21.80 -12.98
N ARG A 346 -17.92 -20.99 -13.64
CA ARG A 346 -19.35 -21.32 -13.79
C ARG A 346 -19.56 -22.64 -14.55
N LYS A 347 -18.80 -22.88 -15.61
CA LYS A 347 -18.82 -24.16 -16.34
C LYS A 347 -18.28 -25.33 -15.52
N GLY A 348 -17.26 -25.12 -14.69
CA GLY A 348 -16.72 -26.14 -13.78
C GLY A 348 -17.75 -26.56 -12.72
N VAL A 349 -18.42 -25.59 -12.11
CA VAL A 349 -19.51 -25.82 -11.13
C VAL A 349 -20.71 -26.51 -11.76
N GLU A 350 -21.10 -26.16 -12.99
CA GLU A 350 -22.18 -26.84 -13.72
C GLU A 350 -21.81 -28.29 -14.08
N THR A 351 -20.54 -28.58 -14.41
CA THR A 351 -20.06 -29.94 -14.74
C THR A 351 -20.04 -30.86 -13.51
N GLU A 352 -19.55 -30.38 -12.36
CA GLU A 352 -19.58 -31.13 -11.09
C GLU A 352 -21.01 -31.42 -10.61
N SER A 353 -21.94 -30.48 -10.78
CA SER A 353 -23.36 -30.69 -10.43
C SER A 353 -24.07 -31.72 -11.32
N THR A 354 -23.67 -31.82 -12.59
CA THR A 354 -24.26 -32.77 -13.56
C THR A 354 -23.73 -34.19 -13.34
N GLU A 355 -22.46 -34.36 -12.95
CA GLU A 355 -21.90 -35.67 -12.58
C GLU A 355 -22.49 -36.21 -11.26
N MET A 356 -22.72 -35.35 -10.26
CA MET A 356 -23.35 -35.73 -8.99
C MET A 356 -24.79 -36.23 -9.20
N SER A 357 -25.60 -35.56 -10.05
CA SER A 357 -26.95 -36.05 -10.39
C SER A 357 -26.94 -37.37 -11.17
N ARG A 358 -25.92 -37.64 -12.00
CA ARG A 358 -25.82 -38.90 -12.75
C ARG A 358 -25.49 -40.10 -11.87
N SER A 359 -24.75 -39.91 -10.78
CA SER A 359 -24.46 -40.98 -9.80
C SER A 359 -25.67 -41.37 -8.93
N THR A 360 -26.65 -40.49 -8.73
CA THR A 360 -27.85 -40.81 -7.91
C THR A 360 -28.90 -41.59 -8.70
N THR A 361 -28.91 -41.49 -10.03
CA THR A 361 -29.89 -42.22 -10.87
C THR A 361 -29.49 -43.69 -11.12
N GLN A 362 -28.22 -44.07 -11.00
CA GLN A 362 -27.80 -45.47 -11.21
C GLN A 362 -28.10 -46.43 -10.04
N ASN A 363 -28.42 -45.94 -8.84
CA ASN A 363 -28.73 -46.80 -7.68
C ASN A 363 -30.23 -47.11 -7.50
N LYS A 364 -31.09 -46.82 -8.49
CA LYS A 364 -32.55 -47.03 -8.39
C LYS A 364 -33.16 -47.94 -9.46
N THR A 365 -32.36 -48.72 -10.18
CA THR A 365 -32.86 -49.68 -11.19
C THR A 365 -32.18 -51.06 -11.11
N GLU A 366 -31.86 -51.51 -9.90
CA GLU A 366 -31.50 -52.92 -9.62
C GLU A 366 -32.42 -53.50 -8.54
N GLU A 367 -33.73 -53.40 -8.74
CA GLU A 367 -34.70 -54.33 -8.15
C GLU A 367 -35.78 -54.57 -9.19
N VAL A 368 -35.63 -55.62 -10.00
CA VAL A 368 -36.68 -56.51 -10.52
C VAL A 368 -35.99 -57.54 -11.43
N GLY A 369 -36.09 -58.82 -11.09
CA GLY A 369 -35.91 -59.91 -12.06
C GLY A 369 -34.77 -60.89 -11.82
N LYS A 370 -34.80 -61.64 -10.70
CA LYS A 370 -34.19 -62.97 -10.61
C LYS A 370 -34.89 -63.91 -11.61
N SER A 371 -34.15 -64.54 -12.53
CA SER A 371 -34.27 -65.98 -12.77
C SER A 371 -33.15 -66.48 -13.68
N SER A 372 -32.37 -67.43 -13.16
CA SER A 372 -31.44 -68.26 -13.92
C SER A 372 -31.99 -69.68 -13.88
N GLU A 373 -32.40 -70.24 -15.02
CA GLU A 373 -32.45 -71.68 -15.28
C GLU A 373 -32.10 -71.87 -16.77
N PHE A 374 -30.85 -72.23 -17.10
CA PHE A 374 -30.34 -73.59 -17.28
C PHE A 374 -30.95 -74.37 -18.47
N LEU A 375 -30.03 -74.84 -19.33
CA LEU A 375 -30.09 -76.03 -20.20
C LEU A 375 -30.45 -75.90 -21.71
N HIS A 376 -29.40 -76.18 -22.50
CA HIS A 376 -29.33 -77.13 -23.64
C HIS A 376 -29.63 -76.75 -25.12
N LYS A 377 -28.53 -76.76 -25.89
CA LYS A 377 -28.20 -77.51 -27.14
C LYS A 377 -29.09 -77.46 -28.40
N GLY A 378 -28.39 -77.19 -29.52
CA GLY A 378 -28.60 -77.75 -30.87
C GLY A 378 -29.54 -76.91 -31.75
N GLY A 379 -29.30 -76.62 -33.02
CA GLY A 379 -28.28 -76.99 -33.99
C GLY A 379 -28.78 -76.59 -35.41
N THR A 380 -27.83 -76.27 -36.30
CA THR A 380 -27.88 -76.35 -37.78
C THR A 380 -28.72 -75.41 -38.67
N ALA A 381 -27.99 -74.80 -39.64
CA ALA A 381 -28.27 -74.64 -41.08
C ALA A 381 -29.41 -73.67 -41.50
N SER A 382 -29.36 -72.86 -42.57
CA SER A 382 -28.46 -72.69 -43.74
C SER A 382 -28.86 -71.41 -44.50
N SER A 383 -27.97 -70.93 -45.39
CA SER A 383 -28.29 -70.31 -46.71
C SER A 383 -28.84 -68.86 -46.70
N SER A 384 -28.41 -67.90 -47.52
CA SER A 384 -27.46 -67.81 -48.64
C SER A 384 -27.22 -66.34 -49.01
N ALA A 385 -26.02 -66.04 -49.57
CA ALA A 385 -25.68 -65.18 -50.72
C ALA A 385 -26.26 -63.74 -50.82
N ASP A 386 -25.64 -62.71 -51.40
CA ASP A 386 -24.47 -62.62 -52.28
C ASP A 386 -24.03 -61.14 -52.41
N SER A 387 -22.73 -60.95 -52.64
CA SER A 387 -22.09 -60.05 -53.62
C SER A 387 -22.18 -58.51 -53.60
N THR A 388 -21.02 -57.95 -53.19
CA THR A 388 -20.08 -57.07 -53.94
C THR A 388 -20.34 -55.58 -54.26
N LYS A 389 -19.22 -54.85 -54.04
CA LYS A 389 -18.56 -53.80 -54.86
C LYS A 389 -18.75 -52.32 -54.49
N GLN A 390 -17.73 -51.81 -53.80
CA GLN A 390 -17.04 -50.50 -54.00
C GLN A 390 -16.52 -50.34 -55.46
N PRO A 391 -15.87 -49.22 -55.88
CA PRO A 391 -15.78 -47.83 -55.35
C PRO A 391 -15.82 -46.68 -56.42
N GLN A 392 -15.95 -45.42 -55.93
CA GLN A 392 -15.43 -44.13 -56.49
C GLN A 392 -15.93 -43.61 -57.87
N PRO A 393 -15.60 -42.37 -58.35
CA PRO A 393 -14.82 -41.24 -57.75
C PRO A 393 -15.37 -39.79 -57.98
N GLN A 394 -14.69 -38.83 -57.30
CA GLN A 394 -14.27 -37.46 -57.68
C GLN A 394 -15.28 -36.40 -58.24
N LEU A 395 -15.40 -35.27 -57.54
CA LEU A 395 -14.63 -34.04 -57.82
C LEU A 395 -14.46 -33.20 -56.53
#